data_AF-A0A836S691-F1
#
_entry.id   AF-A0A836S691-F1
#
_cell.length_a   1.000
_cell.length_b   1.000
_cell.length_c   1.000
_cell.angle_alpha   90.00
_cell.angle_beta   90.00
_cell.angle_gamma   90.00
#
_symmetry.space_group_name_H-M   'P 1'
#
loop_
_entity.id
_entity.type
_entity.pdbx_description
1 polymer ?
#
loop_
_entity_poly.entity_id
_entity_poly.type
_entity_poly.pdbx_seq_one_letter_code
_entity_poly.pdbx_strand_id
1 'polypeptide(L)'
;MPELLSLSRAARLAGVSRGEIQKEIRKGHLMTFEGEVSLSQLKNVYPNISLSDSTMIERLERIQERAANKIQNLEPPSRRVLMDEIERLQLGLDDAYAEIDKYHELVMTLSRRIEKIRQGSDCPHEQRMVLQALTAWIYTQMKQRV
;
A
#
# COMPACT_ATOMS: atom_id res chain seq x y z
N MET A 1 -9.79 -42.70 7.18
CA MET A 1 -8.36 -42.53 7.52
C MET A 1 -8.29 -41.46 8.61
N PRO A 2 -7.41 -41.58 9.62
CA PRO A 2 -7.27 -40.52 10.61
C PRO A 2 -6.71 -39.27 9.93
N GLU A 3 -7.48 -38.17 9.91
CA GLU A 3 -6.96 -36.87 9.50
C GLU A 3 -6.05 -36.37 10.62
N LEU A 4 -4.74 -36.47 10.39
CA LEU A 4 -3.71 -35.99 11.30
C LEU A 4 -3.51 -34.48 11.07
N LEU A 5 -3.36 -33.75 12.17
CA LEU A 5 -3.24 -32.30 12.18
C LEU A 5 -1.98 -31.91 12.94
N SER A 6 -1.18 -30.99 12.39
CA SER A 6 -0.10 -30.37 13.15
C SER A 6 -0.64 -29.71 14.43
N LEU A 7 0.18 -29.63 15.49
CA LEU A 7 -0.21 -28.98 16.75
C LEU A 7 -0.76 -27.57 16.56
N SER A 8 -0.19 -26.82 15.63
CA SER A 8 -0.62 -25.45 15.31
C SER A 8 -2.03 -25.43 14.71
N ARG A 9 -2.31 -26.35 13.77
CA ARG A 9 -3.63 -26.48 13.13
C ARG A 9 -4.67 -26.97 14.14
N ALA A 10 -4.30 -27.91 15.01
CA ALA A 10 -5.16 -28.39 16.09
C ALA A 10 -5.53 -27.28 17.09
N ALA A 11 -4.55 -26.47 17.52
CA ALA A 11 -4.78 -25.35 18.42
C ALA A 11 -5.75 -24.32 17.82
N ARG A 12 -5.55 -23.98 16.53
CA ARG A 12 -6.40 -23.04 15.79
C ARG A 12 -7.83 -23.54 15.63
N LEU A 13 -8.00 -24.81 15.26
CA LEU A 13 -9.31 -25.45 15.10
C LEU A 13 -10.08 -25.56 16.43
N ALA A 14 -9.36 -25.79 17.54
CA ALA A 14 -9.94 -25.83 18.88
C ALA A 14 -10.13 -24.43 19.50
N GLY A 15 -9.67 -23.36 18.86
CA GLY A 15 -9.77 -21.99 19.37
C GLY A 15 -8.94 -21.73 20.63
N VAL A 16 -7.87 -22.51 20.84
CA VAL A 16 -7.00 -22.47 22.03
C VAL A 16 -5.55 -22.18 21.65
N SER A 17 -4.73 -21.86 22.65
CA SER A 17 -3.29 -21.68 22.44
C SER A 17 -2.57 -23.01 22.18
N ARG A 18 -1.42 -22.94 21.48
CA ARG A 18 -0.55 -24.12 21.30
C ARG A 18 -0.09 -24.72 22.63
N GLY A 19 0.08 -23.88 23.66
CA GLY A 19 0.45 -24.32 25.00
C GLY A 19 -0.64 -25.15 25.67
N GLU A 20 -1.91 -24.88 25.41
CA GLU A 20 -3.04 -25.68 25.93
C GLU A 20 -3.11 -27.05 25.25
N ILE A 21 -2.95 -27.13 23.93
CA ILE A 21 -2.81 -28.42 23.24
C ILE A 21 -1.65 -29.23 23.81
N GLN A 22 -0.48 -28.61 24.02
CA GLN A 22 0.67 -29.28 24.64
C GLN A 22 0.41 -29.73 26.08
N LYS A 23 -0.37 -28.98 26.87
CA LYS A 23 -0.78 -29.39 28.21
C LYS A 23 -1.69 -30.62 28.15
N GLU A 24 -2.64 -30.67 27.23
CA GLU A 24 -3.54 -31.83 27.08
C GLU A 24 -2.81 -33.07 26.57
N ILE A 25 -1.76 -32.91 25.77
CA ILE A 25 -0.85 -33.99 25.41
C ILE A 25 -0.09 -34.51 26.64
N ARG A 26 0.46 -33.61 27.47
CA ARG A 26 1.18 -33.98 28.71
C ARG A 26 0.29 -34.68 29.73
N LYS A 27 -1.00 -34.34 29.77
CA LYS A 27 -2.01 -35.00 30.61
C LYS A 27 -2.49 -36.34 30.06
N GLY A 28 -2.12 -36.69 28.83
CA GLY A 28 -2.53 -37.93 28.17
C GLY A 28 -3.92 -37.90 27.54
N HIS A 29 -4.59 -36.74 27.49
CA HIS A 29 -5.92 -36.61 26.87
C HIS A 29 -5.84 -36.54 25.34
N LEU A 30 -4.70 -36.12 24.79
CA LEU A 30 -4.43 -36.12 23.35
C LEU A 30 -3.16 -36.94 23.06
N MET A 31 -3.23 -37.83 22.07
CA MET A 31 -2.05 -38.56 21.61
C MET A 31 -1.43 -37.84 20.42
N THR A 32 -0.10 -37.73 20.44
CA THR A 32 0.67 -37.21 19.31
C THR A 32 1.41 -38.32 18.58
N PHE A 33 1.43 -38.25 17.26
CA PHE A 33 2.28 -39.05 16.40
C PHE A 33 3.11 -38.12 15.53
N GLU A 34 4.44 -38.16 15.65
CA GLU A 34 5.38 -37.29 14.91
C GLU A 34 5.07 -35.77 14.98
N GLY A 35 4.48 -35.32 16.11
CA GLY A 35 4.09 -33.91 16.28
C GLY A 35 2.72 -33.56 15.67
N GLU A 36 1.95 -34.55 15.23
CA GLU A 36 0.58 -34.41 14.76
C GLU A 36 -0.41 -35.08 15.72
N VAL A 37 -1.65 -34.57 15.78
CA VAL A 37 -2.75 -35.11 16.58
C VAL A 37 -3.91 -35.51 15.69
N SER A 38 -4.65 -36.55 16.06
CA SER A 38 -5.83 -36.98 15.30
C SER A 38 -6.98 -36.00 15.49
N LEU A 39 -7.61 -35.57 14.38
CA LEU A 39 -8.82 -34.74 14.42
C LEU A 39 -9.96 -35.40 15.22
N SER A 40 -10.07 -36.73 15.19
CA SER A 40 -11.09 -37.45 15.96
C SER A 40 -10.87 -37.35 17.47
N GLN A 41 -9.63 -37.45 17.93
CA GLN A 41 -9.29 -37.26 19.35
C GLN A 41 -9.44 -35.80 19.75
N LEU A 42 -9.07 -34.88 18.86
CA LEU A 42 -9.23 -33.45 19.09
C LEU A 42 -10.71 -33.08 19.28
N LYS A 43 -11.62 -33.63 18.48
CA LYS A 43 -13.08 -33.44 18.65
C LYS A 43 -13.62 -34.02 19.97
N ASN A 44 -13.02 -35.09 20.48
CA ASN A 44 -13.43 -35.66 21.76
C ASN A 44 -13.05 -34.76 22.94
N VAL A 45 -11.88 -34.10 22.86
CA VAL A 45 -11.41 -33.17 23.91
C VAL A 45 -12.03 -31.78 23.75
N TYR A 46 -12.26 -31.34 22.51
CA TYR A 46 -12.81 -30.04 22.16
C TYR A 46 -14.01 -30.22 21.20
N PRO A 47 -15.25 -30.38 21.73
CA PRO A 47 -16.41 -30.71 20.91
C PRO A 47 -16.91 -29.57 19.99
N ASN A 48 -16.49 -28.32 20.23
CA ASN A 48 -16.96 -27.13 19.49
C ASN A 48 -16.08 -26.73 18.28
N ILE A 49 -15.32 -27.66 17.70
CA ILE A 49 -14.44 -27.36 16.55
C ILE A 49 -15.28 -27.14 15.28
N SER A 50 -15.16 -25.95 14.68
CA SER A 50 -15.71 -25.65 13.34
C SER A 50 -14.64 -25.84 12.26
N LEU A 51 -14.87 -26.75 11.32
CA LEU A 51 -13.95 -27.07 10.22
C LEU A 51 -14.14 -26.17 8.99
N SER A 52 -15.31 -25.54 8.81
CA SER A 52 -15.65 -24.83 7.57
C SER A 52 -14.84 -23.56 7.39
N ASP A 53 -14.69 -22.78 8.46
CA ASP A 53 -14.23 -21.39 8.35
C ASP A 53 -12.69 -21.28 8.31
N SER A 54 -11.97 -22.28 8.82
CA SER A 54 -10.50 -22.30 8.84
C SER A 54 -9.89 -22.47 7.43
N THR A 55 -10.60 -23.16 6.52
CA THR A 55 -10.04 -23.55 5.21
C THR A 55 -9.76 -22.38 4.28
N MET A 56 -10.62 -21.36 4.25
CA MET A 56 -10.41 -20.17 3.42
C MET A 56 -9.31 -19.27 3.97
N ILE A 57 -9.24 -19.11 5.29
CA ILE A 57 -8.22 -18.27 5.93
C ILE A 57 -6.84 -18.91 5.78
N GLU A 58 -6.72 -20.22 5.96
CA GLU A 58 -5.46 -20.96 5.71
C GLU A 58 -5.00 -20.84 4.25
N ARG A 59 -5.95 -20.83 3.29
CA ARG A 59 -5.61 -20.66 1.88
C ARG A 59 -5.09 -19.25 1.59
N LEU A 60 -5.71 -18.23 2.18
CA LEU A 60 -5.27 -16.83 2.07
C LEU A 60 -3.88 -16.63 2.68
N GLU A 61 -3.64 -17.14 3.89
CA GLU A 61 -2.34 -17.07 4.55
C GLU A 61 -1.25 -17.77 3.71
N ARG A 62 -1.54 -18.94 3.15
CA ARG A 62 -0.60 -19.64 2.28
C ARG A 62 -0.31 -18.89 0.98
N ILE A 63 -1.28 -18.13 0.45
CA ILE A 63 -1.06 -17.26 -0.72
C ILE A 63 -0.16 -16.09 -0.33
N GLN A 64 -0.43 -15.43 0.80
CA GLN A 64 0.38 -14.34 1.32
C GLN A 64 1.82 -14.77 1.60
N GLU A 65 2.00 -15.91 2.27
CA GLU A 65 3.32 -16.48 2.58
C GLU A 65 4.10 -16.84 1.31
N ARG A 66 3.44 -17.45 0.31
CA ARG A 66 4.07 -17.74 -0.99
C ARG A 66 4.46 -16.46 -1.73
N ALA A 67 3.65 -15.42 -1.68
CA ALA A 67 3.97 -14.14 -2.29
C ALA A 67 5.17 -13.47 -1.59
N ALA A 68 5.17 -13.46 -0.25
CA ALA A 68 6.28 -12.92 0.54
C ALA A 68 7.60 -13.66 0.29
N ASN A 69 7.57 -15.00 0.27
CA ASN A 69 8.74 -15.82 -0.02
C ASN A 69 9.23 -15.64 -1.47
N LYS A 70 8.31 -15.42 -2.43
CA LYS A 70 8.69 -15.12 -3.82
C LYS A 70 9.42 -13.76 -3.93
N ILE A 71 9.02 -12.78 -3.11
CA ILE A 71 9.66 -11.46 -3.04
C ILE A 71 11.05 -11.55 -2.37
N GLN A 72 11.18 -12.34 -1.30
CA GLN A 72 12.46 -12.52 -0.61
C GLN A 72 13.51 -13.29 -1.42
N ASN A 73 13.06 -14.18 -2.32
CA ASN A 73 13.95 -14.99 -3.17
C ASN A 73 14.24 -14.35 -4.54
N LEU A 74 13.76 -13.13 -4.79
CA LEU A 74 14.20 -12.36 -5.95
C LEU A 74 15.61 -11.86 -5.69
N GLU A 75 16.56 -12.27 -6.52
CA GLU A 75 17.88 -11.65 -6.50
C GLU A 75 17.73 -10.14 -6.72
N PRO A 76 18.44 -9.30 -5.94
CA PRO A 76 18.38 -7.87 -6.13
C PRO A 76 18.83 -7.52 -7.57
N PRO A 77 18.19 -6.55 -8.22
CA PRO A 77 18.57 -6.12 -9.57
C PRO A 77 20.04 -5.70 -9.59
N SER A 78 20.74 -6.00 -10.69
CA SER A 78 22.16 -5.66 -10.81
C SER A 78 22.38 -4.14 -10.68
N ARG A 79 23.57 -3.75 -10.22
CA ARG A 79 23.95 -2.33 -10.08
C ARG A 79 23.71 -1.53 -11.37
N ARG A 80 23.99 -2.14 -12.53
CA ARG A 80 23.78 -1.52 -13.84
C ARG A 80 22.30 -1.21 -14.08
N VAL A 81 21.41 -2.16 -13.82
CA VAL A 81 19.95 -1.96 -13.98
C VAL A 81 19.44 -0.84 -13.07
N LEU A 82 19.96 -0.74 -11.85
CA LEU A 82 19.61 0.35 -10.94
C LEU A 82 20.11 1.71 -11.42
N MET A 83 21.32 1.77 -12.01
CA MET A 83 21.85 3.01 -12.59
C MET A 83 21.04 3.45 -13.82
N ASP A 84 20.71 2.51 -14.71
CA ASP A 84 19.87 2.77 -15.89
C ASP A 84 18.48 3.30 -15.46
N GLU A 85 17.93 2.78 -14.35
CA GLU A 85 16.65 3.25 -13.81
C GLU A 85 16.75 4.63 -13.17
N ILE A 86 17.82 4.91 -12.41
CA ILE A 86 18.08 6.24 -11.84
C ILE A 86 18.21 7.28 -12.96
N GLU A 87 18.97 6.98 -14.01
CA GLU A 87 19.16 7.87 -15.16
C GLU A 87 17.82 8.15 -15.85
N ARG A 88 17.00 7.12 -16.06
CA ARG A 88 15.65 7.28 -16.62
C ARG A 88 14.76 8.16 -15.75
N LEU A 89 14.79 7.97 -14.44
CA LEU A 89 14.01 8.78 -13.50
C LEU A 89 14.49 10.23 -13.47
N GLN A 90 15.80 10.47 -13.57
CA GLN A 90 16.37 11.81 -13.67
C GLN A 90 15.91 12.51 -14.94
N LEU A 91 15.99 11.85 -16.09
CA LEU A 91 15.49 12.39 -17.36
C LEU A 91 13.99 12.71 -17.27
N GLY A 92 13.18 11.83 -16.69
CA GLY A 92 11.76 12.08 -16.50
C GLY A 92 11.46 13.24 -15.55
N LEU A 93 12.31 13.46 -14.54
CA LEU A 93 12.20 14.62 -13.65
C LEU A 93 12.57 15.91 -14.38
N ASP A 94 13.64 15.91 -15.17
CA ASP A 94 14.06 17.06 -15.96
C ASP A 94 12.96 17.47 -16.95
N ASP A 95 12.33 16.51 -17.63
CA ASP A 95 11.19 16.74 -18.51
C ASP A 95 9.99 17.34 -17.75
N ALA A 96 9.69 16.83 -16.55
CA ALA A 96 8.61 17.35 -15.72
C ALA A 96 8.89 18.79 -15.25
N TYR A 97 10.12 19.09 -14.85
CA TYR A 97 10.52 20.46 -14.49
C TYR A 97 10.45 21.41 -15.68
N ALA A 98 10.91 20.99 -16.86
CA ALA A 98 10.81 21.80 -18.08
C ALA A 98 9.34 22.14 -18.43
N GLU A 99 8.42 21.20 -18.26
CA GLU A 99 7.00 21.43 -18.50
C GLU A 99 6.38 22.37 -17.44
N ILE A 100 6.82 22.29 -16.17
CA ILE A 100 6.44 23.25 -15.12
C ILE A 100 6.94 24.66 -15.46
N ASP A 101 8.19 24.80 -15.89
CA ASP A 101 8.78 26.09 -16.26
C ASP A 101 8.03 26.73 -17.43
N LYS A 102 7.64 25.92 -18.42
CA LYS A 102 6.80 26.38 -19.54
C LYS A 102 5.44 26.87 -19.07
N TYR A 103 4.76 26.16 -18.16
CA TYR A 103 3.49 26.64 -17.60
C TYR A 103 3.69 27.93 -16.79
N HIS A 104 4.78 28.03 -16.04
CA HIS A 104 5.13 29.27 -15.32
C HIS A 104 5.29 30.44 -16.29
N GLU A 105 6.02 30.25 -17.39
CA GLU A 105 6.21 31.28 -18.42
C GLU A 105 4.88 31.71 -19.08
N LEU A 106 3.99 30.75 -19.36
CA LEU A 106 2.65 31.05 -19.90
C LEU A 106 1.83 31.89 -18.92
N VAL A 107 1.80 31.52 -17.63
CA VAL A 107 1.08 32.28 -16.59
C VAL A 107 1.64 33.69 -16.45
N MET A 108 2.97 33.85 -16.47
CA MET A 108 3.62 35.15 -16.41
C MET A 108 3.31 36.01 -17.65
N THR A 109 3.26 35.40 -18.84
CA THR A 109 2.90 36.06 -20.09
C THR A 109 1.44 36.53 -20.08
N LEU A 110 0.51 35.69 -19.59
CA LEU A 110 -0.88 36.05 -19.43
C LEU A 110 -1.06 37.20 -18.43
N SER A 111 -0.40 37.12 -17.28
CA SER A 111 -0.42 38.17 -16.25
C SER A 111 0.06 39.50 -16.81
N ARG A 112 1.15 39.49 -17.60
CA ARG A 112 1.67 40.69 -18.28
C ARG A 112 0.69 41.24 -19.33
N ARG A 113 -0.01 40.38 -20.07
CA ARG A 113 -1.04 40.81 -21.04
C ARG A 113 -2.23 41.45 -20.34
N ILE A 114 -2.71 40.86 -19.24
CA ILE A 114 -3.79 41.41 -18.42
C ILE A 114 -3.40 42.80 -17.90
N GLU A 115 -2.17 42.94 -17.42
CA GLU A 115 -1.67 44.22 -16.90
C GLU A 115 -1.60 45.30 -18.00
N LYS A 116 -1.19 44.94 -19.23
CA LYS A 116 -1.24 45.86 -20.38
C LYS A 116 -2.66 46.33 -20.69
N ILE A 117 -3.65 45.44 -20.63
CA ILE A 117 -5.06 45.79 -20.86
C ILE A 117 -5.56 46.74 -19.76
N ARG A 118 -5.18 46.47 -18.51
CA ARG A 118 -5.54 47.30 -17.35
C ARG A 118 -4.99 48.73 -17.44
N GLN A 119 -3.77 48.89 -17.96
CA GLN A 119 -3.09 50.17 -18.14
C GLN A 119 -3.60 50.97 -19.37
N GLY A 120 -4.40 50.35 -20.24
CA GLY A 120 -5.00 51.02 -21.39
C GLY A 120 -5.99 52.11 -20.97
N SER A 121 -5.91 53.27 -21.64
CA SER A 121 -6.73 54.46 -21.35
C SER A 121 -8.24 54.23 -21.51
N ASP A 122 -8.65 53.25 -22.32
CA ASP A 122 -10.05 52.94 -22.63
C ASP A 122 -10.71 51.93 -21.69
N CYS A 123 -10.02 51.46 -20.64
CA CYS A 123 -10.56 50.46 -19.72
C CYS A 123 -11.49 51.12 -18.67
N PRO A 124 -12.80 50.76 -18.62
CA PRO A 124 -13.73 51.22 -17.60
C PRO A 124 -13.25 50.90 -16.17
N HIS A 125 -13.59 51.76 -15.20
CA HIS A 125 -13.16 51.61 -13.80
C HIS A 125 -13.52 50.25 -13.19
N GLU A 126 -14.72 49.74 -13.45
CA GLU A 126 -15.18 48.43 -12.96
C GLU A 126 -14.32 47.28 -13.51
N GLN A 127 -14.01 47.30 -14.82
CA GLN A 127 -13.15 46.30 -15.44
C GLN A 127 -11.72 46.36 -14.89
N ARG A 128 -11.21 47.57 -14.64
CA ARG A 128 -9.90 47.78 -14.02
C ARG A 128 -9.80 47.13 -12.63
N MET A 129 -10.86 47.23 -11.82
CA MET A 129 -10.92 46.62 -10.49
C MET A 129 -10.96 45.08 -10.56
N VAL A 130 -11.75 44.52 -11.47
CA VAL A 130 -11.83 43.06 -11.67
C VAL A 130 -10.48 42.50 -12.15
N LEU A 131 -9.83 43.15 -13.11
CA LEU A 131 -8.51 42.73 -13.61
C LEU A 131 -7.45 42.83 -12.51
N GLN A 132 -7.51 43.85 -11.65
CA GLN A 132 -6.61 43.98 -10.50
C GLN A 132 -6.83 42.87 -9.46
N ALA A 133 -8.07 42.51 -9.15
CA ALA A 133 -8.37 41.41 -8.24
C ALA A 133 -7.87 40.07 -8.82
N LEU A 134 -8.05 39.87 -10.13
CA LEU A 134 -7.58 38.68 -10.83
C LEU A 134 -6.05 38.55 -10.82
N THR A 135 -5.31 39.62 -11.13
CA THR A 135 -3.83 39.58 -11.08
C THR A 135 -3.33 39.35 -9.66
N ALA A 136 -3.90 40.01 -8.66
CA ALA A 136 -3.55 39.79 -7.26
C ALA A 136 -3.80 38.34 -6.80
N TRP A 137 -4.92 37.74 -7.23
CA TRP A 137 -5.21 36.34 -6.97
C TRP A 137 -4.20 35.41 -7.64
N ILE A 138 -3.87 35.62 -8.92
CA ILE A 138 -2.86 34.82 -9.66
C ILE A 138 -1.50 34.87 -8.95
N TYR A 139 -1.03 36.06 -8.55
CA TYR A 139 0.23 36.21 -7.82
C TYR A 139 0.22 35.48 -6.47
N THR A 140 -0.92 35.50 -5.76
CA THR A 140 -1.08 34.78 -4.49
C THR A 140 -1.01 33.26 -4.70
N GLN A 141 -1.68 32.75 -5.73
CA GLN A 141 -1.66 31.31 -6.07
C GLN A 141 -0.27 30.84 -6.51
N MET A 142 0.49 31.67 -7.23
CA MET A 142 1.87 31.36 -7.60
C MET A 142 2.80 31.28 -6.38
N LYS A 143 2.62 32.17 -5.40
CA LYS A 143 3.47 32.22 -4.20
C LYS A 143 3.23 31.07 -3.21
N GLN A 144 2.06 30.43 -3.24
CA GLN A 144 1.73 29.29 -2.38
C GLN A 144 2.30 27.96 -2.88
N ARG A 145 2.86 27.91 -4.10
CA ARG A 145 3.39 26.68 -4.71
C ARG A 145 4.93 26.61 -4.81
N VAL A 146 5.64 27.65 -4.35
CA VAL A 146 7.10 27.68 -4.18
C VAL A 146 7.42 27.48 -2.71
#